data_AF-A0A371K8S8-F1
#
_entry.id   AF-A0A371K8S8-F1
#
_cell.length_a   1.000
_cell.length_b   1.000
_cell.length_c   1.000
_cell.angle_alpha   90.00
_cell.angle_beta   90.00
_cell.angle_gamma   90.00
#
_symmetry.space_group_name_H-M   'P 1'
#
loop_
_entity.id
_entity.type
_entity.pdbx_description
1 polymer ?
#
loop_
_entity_poly.entity_id
_entity_poly.type
_entity_poly.pdbx_seq_one_letter_code
_entity_poly.pdbx_strand_id
1 'polypeptide(L)'
;MQFAGVVTSGILTAALVGLYFHQTTLLEDQIDLRTQELNREVRNTHTETLRRRIYAWLGTEDVPQTIDSAEDIFGNSSERLPKVTAVDVKPAEDYIHSYSSPEEFRVIPFGLQDDRYFIDLIENHAPGLKEKKETISDLYSKFDSHRERFKADFEGVSITQESLQMEPDIYLTDWVFSGIVKIERGRSDNWNDEIKPVIRAFEDRAHPSKEHGELRFMEGNRARQSLYYATHGDQTADEISEETARDLAIEALRETVDRIDTDEPPYRDAAKAAETLDLLEEELRELKMELIEYAGRPVFPGDCEYLREAAIDGSERSL
;
A
#
# COMPACT_ATOMS: atom_id res chain seq x y z
N MET A 1 21.95 70.82 59.86
CA MET A 1 21.43 69.44 59.70
C MET A 1 20.76 69.25 58.32
N GLN A 2 21.46 69.45 57.20
CA GLN A 2 20.89 69.27 55.84
C GLN A 2 21.63 68.22 55.00
N PHE A 3 22.83 67.78 55.41
CA PHE A 3 23.64 66.80 54.66
C PHE A 3 23.20 65.34 54.84
N ALA A 4 22.46 65.01 55.91
CA ALA A 4 22.01 63.64 56.17
C ALA A 4 20.88 63.18 55.23
N GLY A 5 20.05 64.10 54.75
CA GLY A 5 18.92 63.79 53.85
C GLY A 5 19.32 63.51 52.40
N VAL A 6 20.42 64.11 51.93
CA VAL A 6 20.88 63.97 50.54
C VAL A 6 21.59 62.62 50.33
N VAL A 7 22.40 62.19 51.30
CA VAL A 7 23.12 60.90 51.23
C VAL A 7 22.15 59.72 51.36
N THR A 8 21.17 59.82 52.25
CA THR A 8 20.12 58.80 52.41
C THR A 8 19.22 58.70 51.18
N SER A 9 18.86 59.84 50.56
CA SER A 9 18.15 59.85 49.28
C SER A 9 18.95 59.19 48.16
N GLY A 10 20.25 59.49 48.02
CA GLY A 10 21.09 58.93 46.96
C GLY A 10 21.27 57.41 47.07
N ILE A 11 21.42 56.88 48.29
CA ILE A 11 21.52 55.44 48.54
C ILE A 11 20.20 54.74 48.22
N LEU A 12 19.05 55.35 48.57
CA LEU A 12 17.73 54.83 48.23
C LEU A 12 17.48 54.81 46.73
N THR A 13 17.88 55.85 46.00
CA THR A 13 17.74 55.89 44.54
C THR A 13 18.63 54.84 43.86
N ALA A 14 19.87 54.67 44.31
CA ALA A 14 20.76 53.63 43.78
C ALA A 14 20.24 52.21 44.09
N ALA A 15 19.69 51.98 45.28
CA ALA A 15 19.05 50.71 45.63
C ALA A 15 17.79 50.44 44.79
N LEU A 16 16.99 51.47 44.50
CA LEU A 16 15.83 51.37 43.60
C LEU A 16 16.25 51.06 42.16
N VAL A 17 17.30 51.70 41.64
CA VAL A 17 17.84 51.40 40.31
C VAL A 17 18.40 49.98 40.25
N GLY A 18 19.12 49.54 41.28
CA GLY A 18 19.62 48.16 41.38
C GLY A 18 18.49 47.12 41.45
N LEU A 19 17.44 47.39 42.22
CA LEU A 19 16.24 46.55 42.28
C LEU A 19 15.49 46.52 40.95
N TYR A 20 15.36 47.67 40.28
CA TYR A 20 14.75 47.75 38.96
C TYR A 20 15.52 46.94 37.93
N PHE A 21 16.86 47.05 37.91
CA PHE A 21 17.71 46.28 37.00
C PHE A 21 17.65 44.78 37.26
N HIS A 22 17.60 44.38 38.54
CA HIS A 22 17.43 42.98 38.90
C HIS A 22 16.04 42.44 38.49
N GLN A 23 15.01 43.27 38.64
CA GLN A 23 13.66 42.93 38.20
C GLN A 23 13.56 42.80 36.68
N THR A 24 14.26 43.64 35.90
CA THR A 24 14.30 43.51 34.44
C THR A 24 15.03 42.26 34.00
N THR A 25 16.18 41.92 34.61
CA THR A 25 16.89 40.67 34.29
C THR A 25 16.04 39.43 34.61
N LEU A 26 15.31 39.44 35.74
CA LEU A 26 14.42 38.33 36.09
C LEU A 26 13.23 38.21 35.12
N LEU A 27 12.73 39.33 34.60
CA LEU A 27 11.67 39.32 33.60
C LEU A 27 12.18 38.80 32.25
N GLU A 28 13.38 39.21 31.83
CA GLU A 28 14.04 38.70 30.63
C GLU A 28 14.27 37.18 30.72
N ASP A 29 14.82 36.71 31.84
CA ASP A 29 15.02 35.27 32.09
C ASP A 29 13.69 34.49 32.07
N GLN A 30 12.61 35.05 32.62
CA GLN A 30 11.27 34.43 32.59
C GLN A 30 10.68 34.40 31.18
N ILE A 31 10.90 35.45 30.38
CA ILE A 31 10.47 35.50 28.98
C ILE A 31 11.23 34.46 28.16
N ASP A 32 12.53 34.34 28.35
CA ASP A 32 13.37 33.38 27.66
C ASP A 32 12.99 31.94 28.02
N LEU A 33 12.81 31.63 29.30
CA LEU A 33 12.35 30.32 29.77
C LEU A 33 10.97 29.97 29.20
N ARG A 34 10.03 30.91 29.24
CA ARG A 34 8.68 30.70 28.69
C ARG A 34 8.72 30.49 27.18
N THR A 35 9.57 31.21 26.47
CA THR A 35 9.76 31.06 25.03
C THR A 35 10.37 29.70 24.70
N GLN A 36 11.33 29.22 25.50
CA GLN A 36 11.90 27.88 25.35
C GLN A 36 10.87 26.77 25.63
N GLU A 37 10.04 26.92 26.67
CA GLU A 37 8.97 25.97 26.99
C GLU A 37 7.90 25.93 25.89
N LEU A 38 7.47 27.10 25.40
CA LEU A 38 6.47 27.20 24.34
C LEU A 38 6.98 26.61 23.02
N ASN A 39 8.24 26.89 22.67
CA ASN A 39 8.90 26.25 21.52
C ASN A 39 9.02 24.73 21.68
N ARG A 40 9.23 24.23 22.90
CA ARG A 40 9.26 22.79 23.20
C ARG A 40 7.88 22.18 23.05
N GLU A 41 6.83 22.81 23.58
CA GLU A 41 5.45 22.36 23.46
C GLU A 41 4.99 22.32 22.01
N VAL A 42 5.25 23.37 21.24
CA VAL A 42 4.95 23.47 19.81
C VAL A 42 5.64 22.34 19.02
N ARG A 43 6.93 22.09 19.28
CA ARG A 43 7.67 20.98 18.64
C ARG A 43 7.11 19.60 19.00
N ASN A 44 6.69 19.41 20.25
CA ASN A 44 6.09 18.17 20.69
C ASN A 44 4.72 17.94 20.02
N THR A 45 3.87 18.98 19.96
CA THR A 45 2.55 18.90 19.31
C THR A 45 2.69 18.66 17.80
N HIS A 46 3.67 19.30 17.15
CA HIS A 46 3.98 19.04 15.74
C HIS A 46 4.43 17.59 15.52
N THR A 47 5.41 17.14 16.31
CA THR A 47 5.91 15.75 16.28
C THR A 47 4.78 14.75 16.46
N GLU A 48 3.88 14.97 17.43
CA GLU A 48 2.73 14.10 17.67
C GLU A 48 1.73 14.12 16.50
N THR A 49 1.55 15.27 15.85
CA THR A 49 0.70 15.40 14.65
C THR A 49 1.28 14.59 13.49
N LEU A 50 2.58 14.70 13.22
CA LEU A 50 3.26 13.90 12.20
C LEU A 50 3.22 12.40 12.52
N ARG A 51 3.46 12.03 13.79
CA ARG A 51 3.38 10.64 14.27
C ARG A 51 1.99 10.04 14.03
N ARG A 52 0.92 10.80 14.29
CA ARG A 52 -0.45 10.36 13.99
C ARG A 52 -0.66 10.06 12.50
N ARG A 53 -0.02 10.80 11.59
CA ARG A 53 -0.11 10.52 10.15
C ARG A 53 0.61 9.22 9.76
N ILE A 54 1.74 8.92 10.40
CA ILE A 54 2.42 7.63 10.25
C ILE A 54 1.52 6.48 10.70
N TYR A 55 0.89 6.58 11.88
CA TYR A 55 -0.05 5.56 12.35
C TYR A 55 -1.26 5.43 11.44
N ALA A 56 -1.74 6.56 10.92
CA ALA A 56 -2.84 6.59 9.99
C ALA A 56 -2.47 5.87 8.66
N TRP A 57 -1.21 5.92 8.23
CA TRP A 57 -0.67 5.17 7.08
C TRP A 57 -0.48 3.68 7.41
N LEU A 58 0.04 3.35 8.59
CA LEU A 58 0.17 1.97 9.06
C LEU A 58 -1.20 1.28 9.25
N GLY A 59 -2.24 2.04 9.57
CA GLY A 59 -3.58 1.52 9.88
C GLY A 59 -3.74 1.05 11.33
N THR A 60 -2.88 1.51 12.23
CA THR A 60 -2.99 1.31 13.68
C THR A 60 -3.83 2.45 14.27
N GLU A 61 -5.07 2.17 14.69
CA GLU A 61 -5.95 3.19 15.31
C GLU A 61 -5.54 3.54 16.75
N ASP A 62 -4.85 2.62 17.43
CA ASP A 62 -4.30 2.87 18.76
C ASP A 62 -2.82 3.26 18.66
N VAL A 63 -2.52 4.52 19.03
CA VAL A 63 -1.16 4.94 19.39
C VAL A 63 -0.76 4.12 20.61
N PRO A 64 0.23 3.20 20.55
CA PRO A 64 0.68 2.51 21.74
C PRO A 64 1.26 3.57 22.68
N GLN A 65 0.63 3.78 23.84
CA GLN A 65 1.14 4.74 24.84
C GLN A 65 2.53 4.32 25.36
N THR A 66 2.88 3.04 25.19
CA THR A 66 4.23 2.49 25.29
C THR A 66 4.41 1.44 24.20
N ILE A 67 5.49 1.58 23.41
CA ILE A 67 5.98 0.47 22.57
C ILE A 67 6.80 -0.42 23.50
N ASP A 68 6.14 -1.25 24.30
CA ASP A 68 6.84 -2.16 25.24
C ASP A 68 7.43 -3.38 24.52
N SER A 69 6.97 -3.68 23.30
CA SER A 69 7.57 -4.67 22.41
C SER A 69 7.21 -4.41 20.93
N ALA A 70 8.07 -4.87 20.00
CA ALA A 70 7.75 -4.80 18.57
C ALA A 70 6.50 -5.65 18.22
N GLU A 71 6.21 -6.69 19.00
CA GLU A 71 5.09 -7.63 18.84
C GLU A 71 3.70 -6.99 18.97
N ASP A 72 3.56 -5.92 19.76
CA ASP A 72 2.29 -5.20 19.92
C ASP A 72 1.87 -4.40 18.67
N ILE A 73 2.83 -4.04 17.81
CA ILE A 73 2.57 -3.38 16.52
C ILE A 73 2.16 -4.40 15.44
N PHE A 74 2.53 -5.68 15.62
CA PHE A 74 2.31 -6.75 14.63
C PHE A 74 0.95 -7.46 14.80
N GLY A 75 0.19 -7.22 15.88
CA GLY A 75 -0.85 -8.15 16.33
C GLY A 75 -2.30 -7.91 15.89
N ASN A 76 -2.75 -6.68 15.61
CA ASN A 76 -4.20 -6.42 15.45
C ASN A 76 -4.58 -5.19 14.58
N SER A 77 -3.66 -4.57 13.85
CA SER A 77 -4.00 -3.43 13.01
C SER A 77 -4.63 -3.85 11.68
N SER A 78 -5.69 -3.16 11.28
CA SER A 78 -6.13 -3.14 9.88
C SER A 78 -5.01 -2.51 9.07
N GLU A 79 -4.07 -3.31 8.56
CA GLU A 79 -2.94 -2.81 7.76
C GLU A 79 -3.48 -2.00 6.57
N ARG A 80 -3.18 -0.70 6.54
CA ARG A 80 -3.57 0.20 5.43
C ARG A 80 -2.51 0.32 4.35
N LEU A 81 -1.46 -0.50 4.44
CA LEU A 81 -0.43 -0.61 3.41
C LEU A 81 -0.95 -1.44 2.23
N PRO A 82 -0.39 -1.24 1.02
CA PRO A 82 -0.62 -2.15 -0.08
C PRO A 82 -0.28 -3.60 0.29
N LYS A 83 -1.00 -4.54 -0.30
CA LYS A 83 -0.84 -5.96 0.01
C LYS A 83 -0.51 -6.77 -1.24
N VAL A 84 0.67 -7.37 -1.24
CA VAL A 84 1.05 -8.37 -2.25
C VAL A 84 0.31 -9.67 -1.94
N THR A 85 -0.48 -10.13 -2.91
CA THR A 85 -1.10 -11.45 -2.91
C THR A 85 -0.19 -12.44 -3.64
N ALA A 86 -0.64 -13.67 -3.88
CA ALA A 86 0.15 -14.63 -4.64
C ALA A 86 0.42 -14.17 -6.09
N VAL A 87 -0.51 -13.44 -6.71
CA VAL A 87 -0.50 -13.16 -8.16
C VAL A 87 -0.68 -11.68 -8.52
N ASP A 88 -1.04 -10.83 -7.55
CA ASP A 88 -1.39 -9.43 -7.78
C ASP A 88 -1.08 -8.57 -6.54
N VAL A 89 -1.14 -7.25 -6.67
CA VAL A 89 -0.98 -6.30 -5.57
C VAL A 89 -2.24 -5.48 -5.36
N LYS A 90 -2.76 -5.52 -4.14
CA LYS A 90 -3.88 -4.67 -3.73
C LYS A 90 -3.37 -3.30 -3.28
N PRO A 91 -4.07 -2.20 -3.64
CA PRO A 91 -3.72 -0.87 -3.17
C PRO A 91 -3.88 -0.72 -1.66
N ALA A 92 -3.33 0.36 -1.11
CA ALA A 92 -3.59 0.82 0.25
C ALA A 92 -5.09 1.03 0.50
N GLU A 93 -5.60 0.45 1.59
CA GLU A 93 -6.98 0.66 2.04
C GLU A 93 -7.18 2.09 2.57
N ASP A 94 -8.37 2.65 2.35
CA ASP A 94 -8.71 4.02 2.78
C ASP A 94 -9.57 4.06 4.05
N TYR A 95 -9.65 5.22 4.70
CA TYR A 95 -10.47 5.45 5.91
C TYR A 95 -11.97 5.34 5.66
N ILE A 96 -12.39 5.65 4.44
CA ILE A 96 -13.78 5.66 4.02
C ILE A 96 -13.89 4.72 2.83
N HIS A 97 -14.73 3.70 2.95
CA HIS A 97 -15.10 2.87 1.80
C HIS A 97 -15.83 3.73 0.77
N SER A 98 -15.07 4.35 -0.13
CA SER A 98 -15.59 4.96 -1.34
C SER A 98 -16.03 3.83 -2.27
N TYR A 99 -17.34 3.69 -2.44
CA TYR A 99 -17.95 2.63 -3.24
C TYR A 99 -17.76 2.79 -4.76
N SER A 100 -16.95 3.75 -5.25
CA SER A 100 -17.13 4.25 -6.62
C SER A 100 -15.88 4.68 -7.38
N SER A 101 -14.70 4.09 -7.15
CA SER A 101 -13.60 4.25 -8.10
C SER A 101 -12.97 2.90 -8.47
N PRO A 102 -12.62 2.66 -9.75
CA PRO A 102 -11.65 1.61 -10.05
C PRO A 102 -10.43 1.84 -9.16
N GLU A 103 -10.00 0.77 -8.49
CA GLU A 103 -8.92 0.76 -7.52
C GLU A 103 -7.58 1.00 -8.21
N GLU A 104 -7.30 2.25 -8.59
CA GLU A 104 -5.96 2.66 -9.00
C GLU A 104 -4.98 2.35 -7.87
N PHE A 105 -3.84 1.78 -8.24
CA PHE A 105 -2.82 1.41 -7.27
C PHE A 105 -2.29 2.65 -6.55
N ARG A 106 -2.23 2.55 -5.21
CA ARG A 106 -1.77 3.62 -4.34
C ARG A 106 -1.01 3.02 -3.17
N VAL A 107 0.14 3.63 -2.87
CA VAL A 107 0.96 3.26 -1.70
C VAL A 107 0.47 3.94 -0.43
N ILE A 108 -0.08 5.15 -0.59
CA ILE A 108 -0.59 5.99 0.50
C ILE A 108 -2.12 5.94 0.47
N PRO A 109 -2.79 5.74 1.62
CA PRO A 109 -4.24 5.85 1.75
C PRO A 109 -4.76 7.16 1.16
N PHE A 110 -5.88 7.11 0.45
CA PHE A 110 -6.40 8.25 -0.30
C PHE A 110 -6.65 9.47 0.60
N GLY A 111 -7.20 9.27 1.80
CA GLY A 111 -7.42 10.37 2.76
C GLY A 111 -6.16 11.06 3.29
N LEU A 112 -4.96 10.52 3.06
CA LEU A 112 -3.68 11.16 3.44
C LEU A 112 -3.00 11.92 2.31
N GLN A 113 -3.35 11.66 1.04
CA GLN A 113 -2.60 12.19 -0.10
C GLN A 113 -2.60 13.73 -0.14
N ASP A 114 -3.72 14.35 0.25
CA ASP A 114 -3.89 15.81 0.30
C ASP A 114 -3.73 16.39 1.73
N ASP A 115 -3.34 15.58 2.73
CA ASP A 115 -3.17 16.08 4.09
C ASP A 115 -1.87 16.89 4.21
N ARG A 116 -2.00 18.18 4.57
CA ARG A 116 -0.86 19.10 4.68
C ARG A 116 0.26 18.64 5.61
N TYR A 117 -0.07 17.94 6.70
CA TYR A 117 0.92 17.45 7.67
C TYR A 117 1.57 16.17 7.19
N PHE A 118 0.86 15.37 6.40
CA PHE A 118 1.44 14.22 5.71
C PHE A 118 2.42 14.67 4.61
N ILE A 119 2.07 15.70 3.84
CA ILE A 119 2.98 16.29 2.85
C ILE A 119 4.24 16.83 3.56
N ASP A 120 4.08 17.60 4.63
CA ASP A 120 5.21 18.09 5.43
C ASP A 120 6.07 16.95 6.00
N LEU A 121 5.44 15.85 6.45
CA LEU A 121 6.14 14.65 6.89
C LEU A 121 7.05 14.11 5.79
N ILE A 122 6.52 13.82 4.60
CA ILE A 122 7.27 13.15 3.54
C ILE A 122 8.23 14.08 2.79
N GLU A 123 8.02 15.39 2.84
CA GLU A 123 8.89 16.36 2.15
C GLU A 123 10.02 16.88 3.05
N ASN A 124 9.74 17.18 4.31
CA ASN A 124 10.68 17.89 5.19
C ASN A 124 11.25 17.02 6.32
N HIS A 125 10.48 16.06 6.80
CA HIS A 125 10.83 15.30 8.02
C HIS A 125 11.29 13.86 7.76
N ALA A 126 10.82 13.26 6.67
CA ALA A 126 11.04 11.87 6.32
C ALA A 126 11.11 11.67 4.79
N PRO A 127 12.04 12.34 4.07
CA PRO A 127 12.16 12.22 2.61
C PRO A 127 12.42 10.78 2.13
N GLY A 128 13.03 9.93 2.95
CA GLY A 128 13.17 8.50 2.64
C GLY A 128 11.83 7.78 2.43
N LEU A 129 10.77 8.17 3.15
CA LEU A 129 9.43 7.61 2.95
C LEU A 129 8.84 7.99 1.59
N LYS A 130 9.18 9.17 1.07
CA LYS A 130 8.81 9.60 -0.28
C LYS A 130 9.54 8.76 -1.33
N GLU A 131 10.85 8.58 -1.17
CA GLU A 131 11.67 7.74 -2.06
C GLU A 131 11.17 6.28 -2.10
N LYS A 132 10.82 5.71 -0.94
CA LYS A 132 10.19 4.38 -0.88
C LYS A 132 8.84 4.33 -1.56
N LYS A 133 7.98 5.33 -1.37
CA LYS A 133 6.69 5.41 -2.06
C LYS A 133 6.87 5.45 -3.58
N GLU A 134 7.83 6.22 -4.08
CA GLU A 134 8.14 6.31 -5.50
C GLU A 134 8.65 4.97 -6.04
N THR A 135 9.58 4.33 -5.32
CA THR A 135 10.14 3.01 -5.66
C THR A 135 9.05 1.94 -5.77
N ILE A 136 8.14 1.86 -4.80
CA ILE A 136 7.00 0.92 -4.82
C ILE A 136 6.05 1.21 -5.99
N SER A 137 5.81 2.48 -6.31
CA SER A 137 4.96 2.88 -7.44
C SER A 137 5.58 2.49 -8.79
N ASP A 138 6.90 2.64 -8.92
CA ASP A 138 7.65 2.23 -10.12
C ASP A 138 7.67 0.70 -10.29
N LEU A 139 7.84 -0.03 -9.19
CA LEU A 139 7.77 -1.50 -9.21
C LEU A 139 6.38 -1.99 -9.60
N TYR A 140 5.31 -1.39 -9.06
CA TYR A 140 3.94 -1.72 -9.48
C TYR A 140 3.73 -1.47 -10.98
N SER A 141 4.21 -0.33 -11.49
CA SER A 141 4.13 0.01 -12.91
C SER A 141 4.88 -0.99 -13.79
N LYS A 142 6.03 -1.49 -13.32
CA LYS A 142 6.77 -2.57 -14.00
C LYS A 142 6.00 -3.88 -14.00
N PHE A 143 5.43 -4.27 -12.86
CA PHE A 143 4.58 -5.46 -12.74
C PHE A 143 3.41 -5.40 -13.72
N ASP A 144 2.66 -4.30 -13.71
CA ASP A 144 1.51 -4.09 -14.60
C ASP A 144 1.94 -4.13 -16.08
N SER A 145 3.08 -3.52 -16.41
CA SER A 145 3.64 -3.58 -17.76
C SER A 145 4.01 -5.00 -18.21
N HIS A 146 4.52 -5.85 -17.33
CA HIS A 146 4.77 -7.27 -17.64
C HIS A 146 3.45 -8.04 -17.83
N ARG A 147 2.46 -7.78 -16.99
CA ARG A 147 1.12 -8.37 -17.10
C ARG A 147 0.46 -8.03 -18.44
N GLU A 148 0.49 -6.76 -18.84
CA GLU A 148 -0.13 -6.32 -20.10
C GLU A 148 0.63 -6.84 -21.33
N ARG A 149 1.98 -6.96 -21.27
CA ARG A 149 2.74 -7.64 -22.32
C ARG A 149 2.37 -9.11 -22.44
N PHE A 150 2.29 -9.82 -21.31
CA PHE A 150 1.84 -11.22 -21.30
C PHE A 150 0.48 -11.36 -21.97
N LYS A 151 -0.48 -10.49 -21.63
CA LYS A 151 -1.83 -10.53 -22.21
C LYS A 151 -1.86 -10.24 -23.71
N ALA A 152 -0.98 -9.37 -24.19
CA ALA A 152 -0.89 -9.03 -25.60
C ALA A 152 -0.27 -10.17 -26.43
N ASP A 153 0.69 -10.90 -25.86
CA ASP A 153 1.45 -11.93 -26.57
C ASP A 153 0.87 -13.35 -26.39
N PHE A 154 0.10 -13.59 -25.33
CA PHE A 154 -0.48 -14.91 -25.04
C PHE A 154 -1.72 -15.21 -25.88
N GLU A 155 -1.68 -16.31 -26.62
CA GLU A 155 -2.80 -16.86 -27.37
C GLU A 155 -3.13 -18.27 -26.86
N GLY A 156 -4.39 -18.49 -26.45
CA GLY A 156 -4.87 -19.82 -26.05
C GLY A 156 -5.04 -20.78 -27.23
N VAL A 157 -5.06 -22.08 -26.96
CA VAL A 157 -5.24 -23.11 -28.00
C VAL A 157 -6.71 -23.33 -28.27
N SER A 158 -7.11 -23.26 -29.54
CA SER A 158 -8.44 -23.73 -29.97
C SER A 158 -8.33 -25.13 -30.54
N ILE A 159 -9.21 -26.04 -30.12
CA ILE A 159 -9.26 -27.42 -30.63
C ILE A 159 -10.61 -27.64 -31.31
N THR A 160 -10.60 -28.27 -32.49
CA THR A 160 -11.82 -28.67 -33.20
C THR A 160 -11.85 -30.19 -33.33
N GLN A 161 -12.95 -30.79 -32.87
CA GLN A 161 -13.21 -32.22 -33.01
C GLN A 161 -14.64 -32.42 -33.51
N GLU A 162 -14.78 -33.12 -34.64
CA GLU A 162 -16.07 -33.34 -35.32
C GLU A 162 -16.80 -32.02 -35.64
N SER A 163 -17.95 -31.76 -35.00
CA SER A 163 -18.74 -30.52 -35.12
C SER A 163 -18.58 -29.57 -33.93
N LEU A 164 -17.73 -29.92 -32.97
CA LEU A 164 -17.48 -29.19 -31.74
C LEU A 164 -16.14 -28.45 -31.81
N GLN A 165 -16.16 -27.15 -31.53
CA GLN A 165 -14.97 -26.30 -31.49
C GLN A 165 -14.84 -25.69 -30.09
N MET A 166 -13.71 -25.94 -29.43
CA MET A 166 -13.35 -25.33 -28.17
C MET A 166 -12.53 -24.07 -28.42
N GLU A 167 -13.02 -22.94 -27.91
CA GLU A 167 -12.35 -21.66 -28.01
C GLU A 167 -11.98 -21.13 -26.63
N PRO A 168 -10.79 -20.51 -26.47
CA PRO A 168 -10.41 -19.78 -25.28
C PRO A 168 -11.43 -18.70 -24.91
N ASP A 169 -11.83 -18.65 -23.64
CA ASP A 169 -12.58 -17.53 -23.08
C ASP A 169 -11.63 -16.43 -22.58
N ILE A 170 -12.17 -15.23 -22.32
CA ILE A 170 -11.43 -14.02 -21.91
C ILE A 170 -10.63 -14.22 -20.62
N TYR A 171 -10.99 -15.19 -19.80
CA TYR A 171 -10.34 -15.45 -18.51
C TYR A 171 -9.20 -16.48 -18.58
N LEU A 172 -9.01 -17.17 -19.71
CA LEU A 172 -7.91 -18.12 -19.86
C LEU A 172 -6.56 -17.44 -19.66
N THR A 173 -6.38 -16.28 -20.28
CA THR A 173 -5.13 -15.51 -20.20
C THR A 173 -4.77 -15.14 -18.77
N ASP A 174 -5.74 -14.62 -17.99
CA ASP A 174 -5.53 -14.28 -16.58
C ASP A 174 -5.21 -15.52 -15.73
N TRP A 175 -5.89 -16.64 -16.00
CA TRP A 175 -5.61 -17.90 -15.30
C TRP A 175 -4.20 -18.44 -15.58
N VAL A 176 -3.77 -18.42 -16.84
CA VAL A 176 -2.41 -18.87 -17.21
C VAL A 176 -1.35 -17.94 -16.60
N PHE A 177 -1.54 -16.63 -16.68
CA PHE A 177 -0.65 -15.66 -16.03
C PHE A 177 -0.51 -15.95 -14.53
N SER A 178 -1.65 -16.08 -13.84
CA SER A 178 -1.70 -16.41 -12.41
C SER A 178 -1.02 -17.74 -12.09
N GLY A 179 -1.17 -18.75 -12.94
CA GLY A 179 -0.52 -20.05 -12.79
C GLY A 179 1.01 -19.93 -12.84
N ILE A 180 1.55 -19.27 -13.86
CA ILE A 180 3.00 -19.06 -14.01
C ILE A 180 3.55 -18.28 -12.82
N VAL A 181 2.88 -17.19 -12.43
CA VAL A 181 3.33 -16.36 -11.31
C VAL A 181 3.38 -17.15 -10.00
N LYS A 182 2.38 -18.01 -9.73
CA LYS A 182 2.42 -18.87 -8.53
C LYS A 182 3.55 -19.88 -8.58
N ILE A 183 3.82 -20.49 -9.73
CA ILE A 183 4.88 -21.48 -9.89
C ILE A 183 6.24 -20.82 -9.64
N GLU A 184 6.51 -19.69 -10.30
CA GLU A 184 7.77 -18.95 -10.17
C GLU A 184 8.01 -18.44 -8.74
N ARG A 185 6.95 -18.05 -8.03
CA ARG A 185 7.03 -17.63 -6.62
C ARG A 185 7.00 -18.80 -5.62
N GLY A 186 7.07 -20.05 -6.09
CA GLY A 186 7.06 -21.25 -5.25
C GLY A 186 5.77 -21.46 -4.44
N ARG A 187 4.65 -20.90 -4.90
CA ARG A 187 3.31 -21.09 -4.32
C ARG A 187 2.60 -22.32 -4.90
N SER A 188 3.11 -22.84 -6.01
CA SER A 188 2.65 -24.04 -6.70
C SER A 188 3.87 -24.78 -7.24
N ASP A 189 3.90 -26.10 -7.19
CA ASP A 189 5.10 -26.86 -7.60
C ASP A 189 5.16 -27.03 -9.12
N ASN A 190 4.00 -27.10 -9.79
CA ASN A 190 3.89 -27.37 -11.22
C ASN A 190 2.46 -27.14 -11.72
N TRP A 191 2.29 -27.15 -13.05
CA TRP A 191 1.00 -26.99 -13.70
C TRP A 191 -0.08 -28.01 -13.31
N ASN A 192 0.27 -29.23 -12.88
CA ASN A 192 -0.75 -30.18 -12.44
C ASN A 192 -1.48 -29.68 -11.19
N ASP A 193 -0.81 -28.91 -10.34
CA ASP A 193 -1.41 -28.38 -9.12
C ASP A 193 -2.35 -27.21 -9.42
N GLU A 194 -2.14 -26.49 -10.53
CA GLU A 194 -3.09 -25.50 -11.05
C GLU A 194 -4.25 -26.14 -11.83
N ILE A 195 -4.01 -27.20 -12.61
CA ILE A 195 -5.05 -27.84 -13.45
C ILE A 195 -6.03 -28.68 -12.60
N LYS A 196 -5.55 -29.44 -11.61
CA LYS A 196 -6.39 -30.29 -10.74
C LYS A 196 -7.62 -29.57 -10.14
N PRO A 197 -7.50 -28.38 -9.54
CA PRO A 197 -8.67 -27.69 -8.97
C PRO A 197 -9.66 -27.24 -10.04
N VAL A 198 -9.21 -26.89 -11.24
CA VAL A 198 -10.10 -26.54 -12.38
C VAL A 198 -10.93 -27.76 -12.80
N ILE A 199 -10.29 -28.92 -12.96
CA ILE A 199 -10.98 -30.17 -13.31
C ILE A 199 -12.02 -30.55 -12.24
N ARG A 200 -11.67 -30.44 -10.94
CA ARG A 200 -12.61 -30.73 -9.84
C ARG A 200 -13.80 -29.76 -9.82
N ALA A 201 -13.55 -28.47 -10.04
CA ALA A 201 -14.60 -27.45 -10.05
C ALA A 201 -15.65 -27.68 -11.16
N PHE A 202 -15.23 -28.32 -12.25
CA PHE A 202 -16.12 -28.80 -13.32
C PHE A 202 -16.92 -30.04 -12.89
N GLU A 203 -16.29 -31.05 -12.30
CA GLU A 203 -16.94 -32.29 -11.82
C GLU A 203 -18.05 -32.05 -10.79
N ASP A 204 -17.88 -31.04 -9.93
CA ASP A 204 -18.84 -30.71 -8.86
C ASP A 204 -20.15 -30.06 -9.37
N ARG A 205 -20.30 -29.79 -10.68
CA ARG A 205 -21.52 -29.18 -11.26
C ARG A 205 -22.22 -30.08 -12.27
N ALA A 206 -23.01 -31.02 -11.76
CA ALA A 206 -23.97 -31.80 -12.54
C ALA A 206 -25.30 -31.06 -12.86
N HIS A 207 -25.28 -29.77 -13.22
CA HIS A 207 -26.51 -29.03 -13.60
C HIS A 207 -26.31 -28.10 -14.81
N PRO A 208 -26.84 -28.48 -15.99
CA PRO A 208 -26.66 -27.73 -17.21
C PRO A 208 -27.60 -26.53 -17.31
N SER A 209 -27.09 -25.36 -17.71
CA SER A 209 -27.87 -24.49 -18.60
C SER A 209 -27.91 -25.16 -19.98
N LYS A 210 -28.91 -24.86 -20.81
CA LYS A 210 -29.24 -25.70 -21.99
C LYS A 210 -28.28 -25.58 -23.20
N GLU A 211 -27.08 -25.06 -23.00
CA GLU A 211 -26.11 -24.79 -24.08
C GLU A 211 -24.70 -25.02 -23.49
N HIS A 212 -24.14 -26.24 -23.53
CA HIS A 212 -22.96 -26.60 -22.72
C HIS A 212 -21.75 -27.15 -23.48
N GLY A 213 -20.60 -26.58 -23.09
CA GLY A 213 -19.24 -27.10 -23.20
C GLY A 213 -18.22 -26.11 -22.63
N GLU A 214 -18.42 -25.64 -21.39
CA GLU A 214 -17.58 -24.61 -20.76
C GLU A 214 -16.72 -25.16 -19.62
N LEU A 215 -15.39 -25.08 -19.70
CA LEU A 215 -14.53 -25.40 -18.55
C LEU A 215 -14.46 -24.21 -17.61
N ARG A 216 -14.80 -24.38 -16.32
CA ARG A 216 -14.89 -23.27 -15.36
C ARG A 216 -13.83 -23.34 -14.27
N PHE A 217 -13.34 -22.19 -13.84
CA PHE A 217 -12.46 -22.02 -12.70
C PHE A 217 -13.02 -21.00 -11.70
N MET A 218 -12.44 -20.99 -10.49
CA MET A 218 -12.76 -20.04 -9.45
C MET A 218 -11.49 -19.31 -9.03
N GLU A 219 -11.54 -17.99 -9.04
CA GLU A 219 -10.52 -17.13 -8.44
C GLU A 219 -11.14 -16.35 -7.27
N GLY A 220 -10.66 -16.60 -6.05
CA GLY A 220 -11.17 -15.96 -4.82
C GLY A 220 -12.63 -16.31 -4.49
N ASN A 221 -13.38 -15.33 -3.94
CA ASN A 221 -14.80 -15.44 -3.55
C ASN A 221 -15.78 -15.03 -4.68
N ARG A 222 -15.31 -14.83 -5.92
CA ARG A 222 -16.15 -14.35 -7.04
C ARG A 222 -16.81 -15.50 -7.82
N ALA A 223 -17.79 -15.14 -8.64
CA ALA A 223 -18.56 -16.04 -9.49
C ALA A 223 -17.64 -16.91 -10.38
N ARG A 224 -18.07 -18.14 -10.67
CA ARG A 224 -17.35 -19.08 -11.54
C ARG A 224 -17.11 -18.45 -12.91
N GLN A 225 -15.84 -18.36 -13.32
CA GLN A 225 -15.40 -17.85 -14.62
C GLN A 225 -15.13 -19.03 -15.55
N SER A 226 -15.38 -18.87 -16.84
CA SER A 226 -15.12 -19.92 -17.85
C SER A 226 -13.74 -19.68 -18.49
N LEU A 227 -12.95 -20.73 -18.69
CA LEU A 227 -11.64 -20.73 -19.38
C LEU A 227 -11.80 -21.05 -20.85
N TYR A 228 -12.75 -21.93 -21.16
CA TYR A 228 -13.07 -22.39 -22.50
C TYR A 228 -14.58 -22.38 -22.66
N TYR A 229 -15.04 -22.14 -23.87
CA TYR A 229 -16.41 -22.38 -24.27
C TYR A 229 -16.46 -23.20 -25.55
N ALA A 230 -17.46 -24.05 -25.63
CA ALA A 230 -17.73 -24.82 -26.82
C ALA A 230 -18.64 -24.05 -27.76
N THR A 231 -18.26 -24.02 -29.03
CA THR A 231 -19.11 -23.64 -30.14
C THR A 231 -19.42 -24.87 -30.97
N HIS A 232 -20.64 -24.90 -31.51
CA HIS A 232 -21.11 -25.94 -32.41
C HIS A 232 -21.64 -25.23 -33.65
N GLY A 233 -21.45 -25.81 -34.84
CA GLY A 233 -21.86 -25.21 -36.11
C GLY A 233 -23.40 -25.06 -36.28
N ASP A 234 -23.90 -25.30 -37.49
CA ASP A 234 -25.30 -25.05 -37.93
C ASP A 234 -26.36 -26.01 -37.31
N GLN A 235 -26.07 -26.62 -36.16
CA GLN A 235 -26.90 -27.60 -35.47
C GLN A 235 -27.19 -27.16 -34.03
N THR A 236 -28.43 -27.37 -33.60
CA THR A 236 -28.95 -27.05 -32.25
C THR A 236 -28.12 -27.69 -31.13
N ALA A 237 -27.86 -26.94 -30.06
CA ALA A 237 -27.06 -27.31 -28.88
C ALA A 237 -27.48 -28.59 -28.12
N ASP A 238 -28.55 -29.27 -28.53
CA ASP A 238 -29.13 -30.44 -27.87
C ASP A 238 -28.38 -31.77 -28.15
N GLU A 239 -27.34 -31.78 -29.00
CA GLU A 239 -26.59 -33.00 -29.37
C GLU A 239 -25.15 -33.09 -28.82
N ILE A 240 -24.68 -32.06 -28.11
CA ILE A 240 -23.31 -32.06 -27.55
C ILE A 240 -23.29 -32.90 -26.27
N SER A 241 -22.54 -34.00 -26.28
CA SER A 241 -22.26 -34.77 -25.06
C SER A 241 -21.41 -33.95 -24.10
N GLU A 242 -21.90 -33.75 -22.88
CA GLU A 242 -21.18 -33.04 -21.80
C GLU A 242 -19.82 -33.68 -21.50
N GLU A 243 -19.73 -35.01 -21.59
CA GLU A 243 -18.48 -35.76 -21.41
C GLU A 243 -17.48 -35.45 -22.53
N THR A 244 -17.94 -35.39 -23.78
CA THR A 244 -17.09 -35.06 -24.94
C THR A 244 -16.61 -33.61 -24.89
N ALA A 245 -17.50 -32.67 -24.54
CA ALA A 245 -17.11 -31.27 -24.38
C ALA A 245 -16.14 -31.08 -23.21
N ARG A 246 -16.32 -31.82 -22.12
CA ARG A 246 -15.39 -31.81 -21.00
C ARG A 246 -14.00 -32.29 -21.41
N ASP A 247 -13.92 -33.47 -22.01
CA ASP A 247 -12.64 -34.08 -22.36
C ASP A 247 -11.87 -33.21 -23.35
N LEU A 248 -12.57 -32.64 -24.34
CA LEU A 248 -12.00 -31.71 -25.30
C LEU A 248 -11.51 -30.40 -24.66
N ALA A 249 -12.23 -29.86 -23.67
CA ALA A 249 -11.80 -28.66 -22.96
C ALA A 249 -10.60 -28.93 -22.03
N ILE A 250 -10.52 -30.12 -21.41
CA ILE A 250 -9.35 -30.55 -20.63
C ILE A 250 -8.15 -30.75 -21.55
N GLU A 251 -8.35 -31.33 -22.73
CA GLU A 251 -7.33 -31.47 -23.76
C GLU A 251 -6.82 -30.10 -24.22
N ALA A 252 -7.71 -29.16 -24.53
CA ALA A 252 -7.35 -27.79 -24.91
C ALA A 252 -6.57 -27.06 -23.81
N LEU A 253 -6.96 -27.23 -22.54
CA LEU A 253 -6.22 -26.67 -21.41
C LEU A 253 -4.82 -27.27 -21.28
N ARG A 254 -4.68 -28.60 -21.41
CA ARG A 254 -3.38 -29.27 -21.36
C ARG A 254 -2.49 -28.87 -22.52
N GLU A 255 -3.01 -28.86 -23.74
CA GLU A 255 -2.26 -28.44 -24.92
C GLU A 255 -1.82 -26.98 -24.81
N THR A 256 -2.67 -26.11 -24.27
CA THR A 256 -2.29 -24.73 -23.98
C THR A 256 -1.11 -24.64 -23.04
N VAL A 257 -1.14 -25.38 -21.94
CA VAL A 257 -0.06 -25.40 -20.97
C VAL A 257 1.21 -26.02 -21.54
N ASP A 258 1.11 -27.11 -22.30
CA ASP A 258 2.24 -27.80 -22.90
C ASP A 258 2.94 -26.97 -24.00
N ARG A 259 2.22 -26.01 -24.60
CA ARG A 259 2.78 -25.06 -25.58
C ARG A 259 3.51 -23.88 -24.94
N ILE A 260 3.43 -23.70 -23.64
CA ILE A 260 4.13 -22.62 -22.94
C ILE A 260 5.62 -22.96 -22.89
N ASP A 261 6.40 -22.29 -23.73
CA ASP A 261 7.86 -22.37 -23.69
C ASP A 261 8.39 -21.46 -22.56
N THR A 262 9.15 -22.04 -21.64
CA THR A 262 9.70 -21.32 -20.48
C THR A 262 10.78 -20.30 -20.86
N ASP A 263 11.43 -20.46 -22.01
CA ASP A 263 12.54 -19.61 -22.45
C ASP A 263 12.08 -18.42 -23.32
N GLU A 264 10.83 -18.43 -23.81
CA GLU A 264 10.29 -17.44 -24.74
C GLU A 264 9.13 -16.61 -24.13
N PRO A 265 8.82 -15.43 -24.68
CA PRO A 265 7.53 -14.80 -24.45
C PRO A 265 6.39 -15.74 -24.89
N PRO A 266 5.25 -15.77 -24.17
CA PRO A 266 4.87 -14.85 -23.10
C PRO A 266 5.34 -15.28 -21.69
N TYR A 267 5.86 -16.50 -21.50
CA TYR A 267 6.24 -17.02 -20.17
C TYR A 267 7.20 -16.09 -19.43
N ARG A 268 8.25 -15.64 -20.13
CA ARG A 268 9.28 -14.78 -19.56
C ARG A 268 8.73 -13.47 -18.98
N ASP A 269 7.63 -12.94 -19.51
CA ASP A 269 7.01 -11.74 -18.93
C ASP A 269 6.27 -12.06 -17.64
N ALA A 270 5.56 -13.18 -17.56
CA ALA A 270 4.95 -13.62 -16.29
C ALA A 270 6.00 -13.96 -15.22
N ALA A 271 7.13 -14.58 -15.59
CA ALA A 271 8.22 -14.84 -14.67
C ALA A 271 8.85 -13.54 -14.12
N LYS A 272 9.07 -12.52 -14.97
CA LYS A 272 9.52 -11.20 -14.50
C LYS A 272 8.48 -10.48 -13.64
N ALA A 273 7.19 -10.69 -13.92
CA ALA A 273 6.13 -10.16 -13.07
C ALA A 273 6.20 -10.78 -11.66
N ALA A 274 6.44 -12.10 -11.57
CA ALA A 274 6.68 -12.80 -10.30
C ALA A 274 7.88 -12.22 -9.53
N GLU A 275 9.04 -12.06 -10.18
CA GLU A 275 10.21 -11.42 -9.57
C GLU A 275 9.89 -10.01 -9.06
N THR A 276 9.14 -9.23 -9.83
CA THR A 276 8.74 -7.87 -9.45
C THR A 276 7.79 -7.86 -8.25
N LEU A 277 6.90 -8.86 -8.12
CA LEU A 277 6.03 -9.01 -6.94
C LEU A 277 6.83 -9.31 -5.67
N ASP A 278 7.88 -10.13 -5.76
CA ASP A 278 8.74 -10.44 -4.60
C ASP A 278 9.53 -9.20 -4.17
N LEU A 279 10.03 -8.40 -5.12
CA LEU A 279 10.64 -7.10 -4.82
C LEU A 279 9.64 -6.13 -4.19
N LEU A 280 8.39 -6.10 -4.66
CA LEU A 280 7.32 -5.30 -4.04
C LEU A 280 7.05 -5.73 -2.60
N GLU A 281 7.00 -7.04 -2.33
CA GLU A 281 6.79 -7.57 -0.98
C GLU A 281 7.92 -7.18 -0.03
N GLU A 282 9.17 -7.18 -0.53
CA GLU A 282 10.33 -6.69 0.20
C GLU A 282 10.25 -5.18 0.49
N GLU A 283 10.01 -4.36 -0.52
CA GLU A 283 9.94 -2.90 -0.35
C GLU A 283 8.79 -2.47 0.57
N LEU A 284 7.65 -3.16 0.52
CA LEU A 284 6.52 -2.91 1.43
C LEU A 284 6.84 -3.28 2.87
N ARG A 285 7.58 -4.38 3.09
CA ARG A 285 8.09 -4.75 4.41
C ARG A 285 9.08 -3.70 4.92
N GLU A 286 9.97 -3.20 4.09
CA GLU A 286 10.91 -2.14 4.47
C GLU A 286 10.20 -0.82 4.75
N LEU A 287 9.22 -0.43 3.93
CA LEU A 287 8.37 0.73 4.19
C LEU A 287 7.69 0.62 5.56
N LYS A 288 7.12 -0.55 5.89
CA LYS A 288 6.52 -0.79 7.21
C LYS A 288 7.53 -0.58 8.33
N MET A 289 8.74 -1.10 8.19
CA MET A 289 9.80 -0.94 9.19
C MET A 289 10.23 0.51 9.35
N GLU A 290 10.42 1.25 8.26
CA GLU A 290 10.75 2.67 8.31
C GLU A 290 9.64 3.49 8.98
N LEU A 291 8.38 3.22 8.64
CA LEU A 291 7.24 3.88 9.29
C LEU A 291 7.25 3.65 10.81
N ILE A 292 7.51 2.43 11.25
CA ILE A 292 7.63 2.11 12.69
C ILE A 292 8.80 2.87 13.33
N GLU A 293 9.95 2.92 12.66
CA GLU A 293 11.12 3.66 13.14
C GLU A 293 10.81 5.16 13.29
N TYR A 294 10.20 5.77 12.27
CA TYR A 294 9.81 7.17 12.31
C TYR A 294 8.77 7.43 13.40
N ALA A 295 7.78 6.55 13.60
CA ALA A 295 6.80 6.68 14.68
C ALA A 295 7.46 6.69 16.08
N GLY A 296 8.52 5.90 16.27
CA GLY A 296 9.27 5.81 17.52
C GLY A 296 10.19 7.02 17.82
N ARG A 297 10.34 7.97 16.89
CA ARG A 297 11.26 9.11 17.10
C ARG A 297 10.71 10.07 18.17
N PRO A 298 11.56 10.55 19.10
CA PRO A 298 11.12 11.47 20.15
C PRO A 298 10.78 12.86 19.61
N VAL A 299 11.53 13.33 18.60
CA VAL A 299 11.30 14.58 17.86
C VAL A 299 11.67 14.34 16.40
N PHE A 300 10.85 14.80 15.46
CA PHE A 300 11.19 14.72 14.04
C PHE A 300 12.27 15.75 13.66
N PRO A 301 13.33 15.34 12.96
CA PRO A 301 14.31 16.27 12.39
C PRO A 301 13.70 17.00 11.19
N GLY A 302 14.18 18.21 10.87
CA GLY A 302 13.74 18.97 9.70
C GLY A 302 13.22 20.36 10.05
N ASP A 303 13.38 21.29 9.10
CA ASP A 303 12.89 22.65 9.22
C ASP A 303 11.42 22.68 8.80
N CYS A 304 10.54 23.04 9.73
CA CYS A 304 9.11 23.13 9.49
C CYS A 304 8.67 24.59 9.55
N GLU A 305 7.98 25.06 8.50
CA GLU A 305 7.45 26.42 8.43
C GLU A 305 6.38 26.66 9.51
N TYR A 306 5.60 25.63 9.88
CA TYR A 306 4.59 25.70 10.95
C TYR A 306 5.19 25.86 12.36
N LEU A 307 6.42 25.38 12.58
CA LEU A 307 7.16 25.67 13.82
C LEU A 307 7.63 27.13 13.88
N ARG A 308 7.86 27.77 12.73
CA ARG A 308 8.25 29.18 12.65
C ARG A 308 7.06 30.10 12.88
N GLU A 309 5.89 29.78 12.32
CA GLU A 309 4.65 30.55 12.55
C GLU A 309 4.22 30.54 14.03
N ALA A 310 4.31 29.38 14.68
CA ALA A 310 3.96 29.26 16.10
C ALA A 310 5.00 29.88 17.06
N ALA A 311 6.23 30.13 16.60
CA ALA A 311 7.26 30.81 17.38
C ALA A 311 7.09 32.34 17.38
N ILE A 312 6.31 32.91 16.46
CA ILE A 312 6.11 34.36 16.32
C ILE A 312 4.81 34.76 17.04
N ASP A 313 4.87 34.85 18.36
CA ASP A 313 3.92 35.68 19.15
C ASP A 313 4.63 36.39 20.34
N GLY A 314 5.96 36.39 20.32
CA GLY A 314 6.81 37.09 21.31
C GLY A 314 7.42 38.41 20.81
N SER A 315 7.47 38.65 19.49
CA SER A 315 8.16 39.81 18.92
C SER A 315 7.27 41.01 18.59
N GLU A 316 5.94 40.90 18.68
CA GLU A 316 5.03 42.01 18.36
C GLU A 316 4.59 42.86 19.57
N ARG A 317 5.22 42.68 20.75
CA ARG A 317 4.88 43.47 21.96
C ARG A 317 5.96 44.45 22.44
N SER A 318 6.81 44.91 21.52
CA SER A 318 7.73 46.03 21.76
C SER A 318 7.48 47.19 20.78
N LEU A 319 6.38 47.91 20.99
CA LEU A 319 6.26 49.33 20.63
C LEU A 319 5.72 50.13 21.82
#